data_AF-A0A7K0Q735-F1
#
_entry.id   AF-A0A7K0Q735-F1
#
_cell.length_a   1.000
_cell.length_b   1.000
_cell.length_c   1.000
_cell.angle_alpha   90.00
_cell.angle_beta   90.00
_cell.angle_gamma   90.00
#
_symmetry.space_group_name_H-M   'P 1'
#
loop_
_entity.id
_entity.type
_entity.pdbx_description
1 polymer ?
#
loop_
_entity_poly.entity_id
_entity_poly.type
_entity_poly.pdbx_seq_one_letter_code
_entity_poly.pdbx_strand_id
1 'polypeptide(L)' 'MKLTVRAITADQHRSWIESRSSVSFLQLPEWGKVKVGWKSESLGWFLGSELVGAGLV' A
#
# COMPACT_ATOMS: atom_id res chain seq x y z
N MET A 1 15.84 -9.26 -12.92
CA MET A 1 14.73 -9.11 -11.96
C MET A 1 13.79 -8.03 -12.48
N LYS A 2 12.48 -8.25 -12.51
CA LYS A 2 11.48 -7.29 -13.00
C LYS A 2 10.54 -6.91 -11.87
N LEU A 3 10.35 -5.61 -11.67
CA LEU A 3 9.37 -5.05 -10.75
C LEU A 3 7.99 -4.99 -11.45
N THR A 4 6.93 -5.37 -10.75
CA THR A 4 5.54 -5.23 -11.23
C THR A 4 4.71 -4.50 -10.18
N VAL A 5 3.62 -3.85 -10.62
CA VAL A 5 2.67 -3.16 -9.72
C VAL A 5 1.30 -3.79 -9.91
N ARG A 6 0.58 -4.05 -8.81
CA ARG A 6 -0.80 -4.54 -8.81
C ARG A 6 -1.54 -4.02 -7.59
N ALA A 7 -2.87 -3.96 -7.69
CA ALA A 7 -3.72 -3.69 -6.54
C ALA A 7 -3.50 -4.76 -5.45
N ILE A 8 -3.56 -4.33 -4.19
CA ILE A 8 -3.51 -5.16 -2.99
C ILE A 8 -4.68 -4.80 -2.07
N THR A 9 -5.06 -5.70 -1.17
CA THR A 9 -6.09 -5.36 -0.18
C THR A 9 -5.58 -4.32 0.83
N ALA A 10 -6.49 -3.58 1.46
CA ALA A 10 -6.14 -2.69 2.56
C ALA A 10 -5.41 -3.43 3.69
N ASP A 11 -5.79 -4.68 3.97
CA ASP A 11 -5.16 -5.51 5.00
C ASP A 11 -3.73 -5.92 4.61
N GLN A 12 -3.50 -6.31 3.35
CA GLN A 12 -2.14 -6.59 2.84
C GLN A 12 -1.25 -5.34 2.92
N HIS A 13 -1.81 -4.16 2.61
CA HIS A 13 -1.10 -2.90 2.74
C HIS A 13 -0.78 -2.60 4.22
N ARG A 14 -1.76 -2.76 5.12
CA ARG A 14 -1.61 -2.61 6.57
C ARG A 14 -0.50 -3.52 7.14
N SER A 15 -0.53 -4.82 6.85
CA SER A 15 0.51 -5.74 7.31
C SER A 15 1.89 -5.42 6.74
N TRP A 16 1.97 -4.87 5.52
CA TRP A 16 3.26 -4.42 4.97
C TRP A 16 3.81 -3.22 5.74
N ILE A 17 3.02 -2.17 5.96
CA ILE A 17 3.49 -0.94 6.63
C ILE A 17 3.79 -1.16 8.11
N GLU A 18 3.06 -2.06 8.79
CA GLU A 18 3.35 -2.49 10.17
C GLU A 18 4.72 -3.17 10.30
N SER A 19 5.25 -3.76 9.22
CA SER A 19 6.58 -4.37 9.19
C SER A 19 7.73 -3.40 8.90
N ARG A 20 7.46 -2.10 8.72
CA ARG A 20 8.47 -1.07 8.38
C ARG A 20 8.83 -0.25 9.62
N SER A 21 10.10 0.15 9.73
CA SER A 21 10.60 0.99 10.83
C SER A 21 10.06 2.42 10.84
N SER A 22 9.60 2.92 9.69
CA SER A 22 8.96 4.23 9.55
C SER A 22 8.07 4.26 8.31
N VAL A 23 6.87 4.83 8.44
CA VAL A 23 5.91 5.08 7.35
C VAL A 23 5.18 6.38 7.65
N SER A 24 4.88 7.18 6.62
CA SER A 24 4.02 8.36 6.77
C SER A 24 2.60 7.95 7.12
N PHE A 25 1.96 8.62 8.09
CA PHE A 25 0.56 8.33 8.45
C PHE A 25 -0.41 8.53 7.26
N LEU A 26 -0.03 9.34 6.26
CA LEU A 26 -0.76 9.53 5.00
C LEU A 26 -0.79 8.29 4.10
N GLN A 27 -0.05 7.22 4.44
CA GLN A 27 -0.05 5.94 3.75
C GLN A 27 -0.76 4.82 4.54
N LEU A 28 -1.39 5.15 5.68
CA LEU A 28 -2.34 4.24 6.33
C LEU A 28 -3.56 4.04 5.40
N PRO A 29 -3.99 2.80 5.09
CA PRO A 29 -5.13 2.55 4.20
C PRO A 29 -6.44 3.23 4.65
N GLU A 30 -6.60 3.44 5.96
CA GLU A 30 -7.74 4.15 6.56
C GLU A 30 -7.77 5.64 6.17
N TRP A 31 -6.61 6.23 5.83
CA TRP A 31 -6.54 7.61 5.37
C TRP A 31 -7.29 7.83 4.05
N GLY A 32 -7.34 6.80 3.19
CA GLY A 32 -8.14 6.81 1.96
C GLY A 32 -9.64 6.90 2.23
N LYS A 33 -10.11 6.36 3.37
CA LYS A 33 -11.53 6.38 3.76
C LYS A 33 -12.01 7.75 4.26
N VAL A 34 -11.10 8.57 4.82
CA VAL A 34 -11.44 9.92 5.32
C VAL A 34 -11.28 11.02 4.26
N LYS A 35 -10.68 10.72 3.11
CA LYS A 35 -10.54 11.64 1.97
C LYS A 35 -11.80 11.66 1.10
N VAL A 36 -12.88 12.20 1.65
CA VAL A 36 -14.15 12.39 0.93
C VAL A 36 -13.91 13.11 -0.41
N GLY A 37 -14.52 12.59 -1.47
CA GLY A 37 -14.34 13.10 -2.84
C GLY A 37 -13.14 12.52 -3.61
N TRP A 38 -12.30 11.71 -2.97
CA TRP A 38 -11.18 11.01 -3.62
C TRP A 38 -11.49 9.52 -3.74
N LYS A 39 -11.15 8.90 -4.88
CA LYS A 39 -11.10 7.44 -5.00
C LYS A 39 -9.70 7.01 -4.58
N SER A 40 -9.59 6.28 -3.47
CA SER A 40 -8.31 5.73 -3.02
C SER A 40 -8.09 4.29 -3.49
N GLU A 41 -6.85 3.90 -3.75
CA GLU A 41 -6.46 2.53 -4.09
C GLU A 41 -5.14 2.13 -3.39
N SER A 42 -5.06 0.90 -2.88
CA SER A 42 -3.81 0.37 -2.31
C SER A 42 -3.07 -0.44 -3.37
N LEU A 43 -1.85 -0.01 -3.69
CA LEU A 43 -0.98 -0.65 -4.68
C LEU A 43 0.22 -1.31 -3.98
N GLY A 44 0.64 -2.46 -4.51
CA GLY A 44 1.85 -3.17 -4.10
C GLY A 44 2.83 -3.30 -5.26
N TRP A 45 4.12 -3.08 -4.96
CA TRP A 45 5.24 -3.38 -5.83
C TRP A 45 5.77 -4.77 -5.53
N PHE A 46 5.96 -5.58 -6.58
CA PHE A 46 6.32 -6.97 -6.45
C PHE A 46 7.58 -7.34 -7.24
N LEU A 47 8.44 -8.09 -6.58
CA LEU A 47 9.60 -8.76 -7.16
C LEU A 47 9.26 -10.24 -7.33
N GLY A 48 8.72 -10.58 -8.50
CA GLY A 48 8.08 -11.90 -8.69
C GLY A 48 6.79 -12.00 -7.86
N SER A 49 6.76 -12.87 -6.84
CA SER A 49 5.65 -12.99 -5.90
C SER A 49 5.84 -12.20 -4.61
N GLU A 50 7.06 -11.76 -4.29
CA GLU A 50 7.40 -11.05 -3.06
C GLU A 50 6.92 -9.60 -3.11
N LEU A 51 6.16 -9.16 -2.09
CA LEU A 51 5.82 -7.75 -1.89
C LEU A 51 7.06 -7.02 -1.37
N VAL A 52 7.51 -5.99 -2.08
CA VAL A 52 8.73 -5.22 -1.73
C VAL A 52 8.46 -3.72 -1.49
N GLY A 53 7.23 -3.28 -1.69
CA GLY A 53 6.77 -1.92 -1.41
C GLY A 53 5.26 -1.82 -1.52
N ALA A 54 4.66 -0.84 -0.84
CA ALA A 54 3.23 -0.55 -0.96
C ALA A 54 3.00 0.96 -0.92
N GLY A 55 1.86 1.41 -1.42
CA GLY A 55 1.47 2.81 -1.40
C GLY A 55 -0.04 3.00 -1.52
N LEU A 56 -0.53 4.07 -0.90
CA LEU A 56 -1.90 4.55 -1.03
C LEU A 56 -1.88 5.69 -2.06
N VAL A 57 -2.69 5.54 -3.11
CA VAL A 57 -2.97 6.57 -4.14
C VAL A 57 -4.42 7.00 -4.10
#